data_AF-A0A2G4SXF5-F1
#
_entry.id   AF-A0A2G4SXF5-F1
#
_cell.length_a   1.000
_cell.length_b   1.000
_cell.length_c   1.000
_cell.angle_alpha   90.00
_cell.angle_beta   90.00
_cell.angle_gamma   90.00
#
_symmetry.space_group_name_H-M   'P 1'
#
loop_
_entity.id
_entity.type
_entity.pdbx_description
1 polymer ?
#
loop_
_entity_poly.entity_id
_entity_poly.type
_entity_poly.pdbx_seq_one_letter_code
_entity_poly.pdbx_strand_id
1 'polypeptide(L)'
;MTEVRPKHSRSTSITKNSTTSHQRKSSLSAQQKSFSNNSAPTLNTAHFENNKRHFHHKSSPSLSELFNQLIFKVHSFLNPSGPLLPHSKHASAFGGTAKRSLWTTLSQSRLIRFFVLFYAIFSVFLTLNHGWKYITGSKPPDVEKKQVVTFDDNWVPQRTYDQDKVYSLLDTMSHGLKMHKLFSKSYYEAAKSIQPFWLKARNTPSKDQVSIITTVTAETWPNLRRLTVYWDGPISAIVHVDSQDESALENIKQEYAETAELNHNVDLHLIRIPGEKLSVLFPRNAERNLARLLSRTDYIMDVPADMIPASDLRRTLEANKEKVKELLEAGDLLALPTFSFKDKDIQKEDIPIDKGQLINSLHEGKMVLDDKHWKENEGPTDLEKWVDASTLYAIDKYEFHYEPVVIESKIVQPWCSERFLDSRAACIFSSYLQGNEIYVMPDDYMIQMPDDRVPDVSDFDRVVENRIYAKFYWEQCVHHARQLDALGLWDTPRSEHIRSQCSRVIQNWGKGLIGKPE
;
A
#
# COMPACT_ATOMS: atom_id res chain seq x y z
N MET A 1 -32.11 -65.14 2.97
CA MET A 1 -30.91 -65.42 2.15
C MET A 1 -30.53 -64.09 1.53
N THR A 2 -29.52 -63.33 1.94
CA THR A 2 -28.32 -63.54 2.77
C THR A 2 -27.96 -62.09 3.16
N GLU A 3 -28.34 -61.60 4.33
CA GLU A 3 -27.54 -61.58 5.56
C GLU A 3 -26.14 -60.95 5.38
N VAL A 4 -26.02 -59.67 5.76
CA VAL A 4 -24.80 -59.16 6.40
C VAL A 4 -25.22 -58.43 7.67
N ARG A 5 -24.88 -59.06 8.79
CA ARG A 5 -25.06 -58.59 10.16
C ARG A 5 -23.94 -57.60 10.58
N PRO A 6 -24.11 -56.93 11.75
CA PRO A 6 -23.48 -55.67 12.08
C PRO A 6 -22.43 -55.75 13.22
N LYS A 7 -21.93 -54.57 13.61
CA LYS A 7 -21.33 -54.16 14.90
C LYS A 7 -19.94 -54.72 15.26
N HIS A 8 -19.02 -53.81 15.61
CA HIS A 8 -18.56 -53.73 17.00
C HIS A 8 -17.92 -52.39 17.36
N SER A 9 -18.51 -51.78 18.38
CA SER A 9 -17.96 -50.76 19.28
C SER A 9 -17.08 -51.39 20.37
N ARG A 10 -16.00 -50.70 20.77
CA ARG A 10 -15.32 -50.63 22.10
C ARG A 10 -13.87 -50.14 21.85
N SER A 11 -13.19 -49.33 22.67
CA SER A 11 -13.46 -48.81 24.01
C SER A 11 -12.48 -47.66 24.35
N THR A 12 -13.02 -46.60 24.95
CA THR A 12 -12.55 -45.84 26.13
C THR A 12 -11.08 -45.91 26.61
N SER A 13 -10.46 -44.73 26.76
CA SER A 13 -9.65 -44.27 27.91
C SER A 13 -9.40 -42.76 27.74
N ILE A 14 -10.08 -41.83 28.41
CA ILE A 14 -9.96 -41.35 29.80
C ILE A 14 -8.52 -41.04 30.25
N THR A 15 -8.34 -39.75 30.63
CA THR A 15 -7.25 -39.09 31.40
C THR A 15 -5.94 -38.83 30.64
N LYS A 16 -5.29 -37.64 30.67
CA LYS A 16 -5.22 -36.57 31.67
C LYS A 16 -5.04 -35.18 31.03
N ASN A 17 -5.58 -34.17 31.71
CA ASN A 17 -5.14 -32.77 31.65
C ASN A 17 -3.61 -32.66 31.77
N SER A 18 -2.98 -31.89 30.88
CA SER A 18 -1.72 -31.20 31.16
C SER A 18 -1.77 -29.77 30.63
N THR A 19 -2.26 -28.89 31.49
CA THR A 19 -1.83 -27.49 31.54
C THR A 19 -0.31 -27.42 31.67
N THR A 20 0.37 -26.87 30.68
CA THR A 20 1.76 -26.39 30.83
C THR A 20 1.76 -24.87 30.86
N SER A 21 1.67 -24.37 32.08
CA SER A 21 2.11 -23.04 32.50
C SER A 21 3.61 -22.90 32.27
N HIS A 22 4.06 -21.92 31.49
CA HIS A 22 5.43 -21.44 31.61
C HIS A 22 5.48 -20.35 32.68
N GLN A 23 5.65 -20.81 33.92
CA GLN A 23 6.10 -19.96 35.02
C GLN A 23 7.60 -19.69 34.91
N ARG A 24 7.92 -18.40 35.09
CA ARG A 24 9.19 -17.83 35.54
C ARG A 24 9.85 -18.60 36.69
N LYS A 25 11.19 -18.68 36.64
CA LYS A 25 12.16 -18.40 37.73
C LYS A 25 13.45 -17.90 37.04
N SER A 26 14.09 -16.76 37.31
CA SER A 26 14.54 -16.03 38.53
C SER A 26 15.91 -16.47 39.06
N SER A 27 16.95 -15.69 38.72
CA SER A 27 18.19 -15.40 39.46
C SER A 27 18.96 -14.38 38.59
N LEU A 28 19.44 -13.22 39.01
CA LEU A 28 20.03 -12.83 40.28
C LEU A 28 19.58 -11.43 40.72
N SER A 29 19.55 -11.30 42.04
CA SER A 29 19.38 -10.13 42.88
C SER A 29 20.32 -8.96 42.56
N ALA A 30 19.75 -7.80 42.24
CA ALA A 30 20.40 -6.51 42.47
C ALA A 30 20.03 -6.06 43.89
N GLN A 31 21.00 -6.12 44.79
CA GLN A 31 20.84 -5.69 46.17
C GLN A 31 21.01 -4.18 46.25
N GLN A 32 19.95 -3.54 46.72
CA GLN A 32 19.84 -2.14 47.09
C GLN A 32 20.74 -1.84 48.30
N LYS A 33 21.53 -0.77 48.26
CA LYS A 33 22.02 -0.08 49.47
C LYS A 33 22.15 1.43 49.22
N SER A 34 21.16 2.15 49.74
CA SER A 34 21.28 3.53 50.21
C SER A 34 21.92 3.53 51.60
N PHE A 35 22.82 4.48 51.91
CA PHE A 35 22.70 5.44 53.03
C PHE A 35 24.01 6.24 53.28
N SER A 36 23.84 7.57 53.28
CA SER A 36 24.40 8.63 54.15
C SER A 36 25.90 8.80 54.43
N ASN A 37 26.35 10.04 54.15
CA ASN A 37 27.10 11.00 55.01
C ASN A 37 27.99 10.46 56.14
N ASN A 38 29.27 10.81 56.12
CA ASN A 38 29.81 11.86 57.02
C ASN A 38 31.33 12.08 56.88
N SER A 39 31.71 13.33 57.15
CA SER A 39 32.94 13.81 57.81
C SER A 39 34.31 13.66 57.12
N ALA A 40 34.88 14.83 56.80
CA ALA A 40 36.32 15.07 56.82
C ALA A 40 36.90 14.87 58.23
N PRO A 41 38.22 14.62 58.34
CA PRO A 41 39.02 15.61 59.04
C PRO A 41 40.37 15.92 58.38
N THR A 42 40.89 17.04 58.85
CA THR A 42 42.07 17.84 58.50
C THR A 42 43.43 17.24 58.86
N LEU A 43 44.41 17.59 58.01
CA LEU A 43 45.76 18.11 58.29
C LEU A 43 46.60 17.54 59.45
N ASN A 44 47.80 17.03 59.12
CA ASN A 44 49.00 17.30 59.92
C ASN A 44 50.28 17.34 59.06
N THR A 45 51.07 18.36 59.36
CA THR A 45 52.30 18.89 58.75
C THR A 45 53.58 18.24 59.30
N ALA A 46 54.62 18.14 58.44
CA ALA A 46 56.08 18.24 58.72
C ALA A 46 56.84 17.56 57.55
N HIS A 47 57.98 17.99 57.00
CA HIS A 47 58.93 19.06 57.29
C HIS A 47 59.73 19.35 56.00
N PHE A 48 60.28 20.56 55.92
CA PHE A 48 61.16 21.14 54.89
C PHE A 48 62.34 20.26 54.41
N GLU A 49 62.65 20.32 53.10
CA GLU A 49 64.01 20.64 52.66
C GLU A 49 64.06 21.26 51.24
N ASN A 50 64.88 22.30 51.14
CA ASN A 50 65.06 23.19 49.99
C ASN A 50 65.83 22.49 48.85
N ASN A 51 65.34 22.55 47.62
CA ASN A 51 66.23 22.55 46.45
C ASN A 51 65.61 23.30 45.27
N LYS A 52 66.11 24.51 45.03
CA LYS A 52 65.91 25.25 43.78
C LYS A 52 66.43 24.41 42.62
N ARG A 53 65.55 24.00 41.70
CA ARG A 53 65.94 23.66 40.33
C ARG A 53 65.03 24.34 39.33
N HIS A 54 65.69 24.93 38.35
CA HIS A 54 65.18 25.75 37.28
C HIS A 54 63.99 25.14 36.52
N PHE A 55 62.95 25.94 36.32
CA PHE A 55 61.97 25.72 35.26
C PHE A 55 62.67 25.86 33.91
N HIS A 56 62.89 24.74 33.22
CA HIS A 56 63.16 24.77 31.78
C HIS A 56 61.83 24.87 31.04
N HIS A 57 61.60 26.02 30.42
CA HIS A 57 60.66 26.16 29.31
C HIS A 57 61.04 25.12 28.23
N LYS A 58 60.20 24.11 28.01
CA LYS A 58 60.26 23.33 26.76
C LYS A 58 59.67 24.21 25.66
N SER A 59 60.52 24.71 24.78
CA SER A 59 60.11 25.31 23.50
C SER A 59 59.31 24.29 22.69
N SER A 60 58.18 24.72 22.16
CA SER A 60 57.44 23.97 21.14
C SER A 60 58.38 23.59 19.99
N PRO A 61 58.36 22.34 19.49
CA PRO A 61 59.26 21.90 18.44
C PRO A 61 59.06 22.77 17.20
N SER A 62 60.15 23.11 16.54
CA SER A 62 60.09 23.89 15.30
C SER A 62 59.44 23.07 14.18
N LEU A 63 58.85 23.75 13.18
CA LEU A 63 58.19 23.10 12.04
C LEU A 63 59.11 22.10 11.30
N SER A 64 60.43 22.35 11.28
CA SER A 64 61.42 21.45 10.70
C SER A 64 61.62 20.17 11.51
N GLU A 65 61.58 20.23 12.85
CA GLU A 65 61.68 19.05 13.72
C GLU A 65 60.46 18.14 13.61
N LEU A 66 59.26 18.72 13.49
CA LEU A 66 58.02 17.97 13.26
C LEU A 66 58.01 17.28 11.90
N PHE A 67 58.48 17.97 10.85
CA PHE A 67 58.57 17.40 9.51
C PHE A 67 59.57 16.25 9.44
N ASN A 68 60.73 16.41 10.09
CA ASN A 68 61.74 15.35 10.19
C ASN A 68 61.24 14.13 10.99
N GLN A 69 60.47 14.33 12.06
CA GLN A 69 59.83 13.22 12.80
C GLN A 69 58.77 12.50 11.96
N LEU A 70 58.00 13.23 11.14
CA LEU A 70 57.01 12.65 10.24
C LEU A 70 57.68 11.80 9.15
N ILE A 71 58.73 12.31 8.52
CA ILE A 71 59.54 11.58 7.53
C ILE A 71 60.11 10.30 8.15
N PHE A 72 60.65 10.38 9.38
CA PHE A 72 61.22 9.23 10.06
C PHE A 72 60.18 8.16 10.37
N LYS A 73 58.96 8.54 10.77
CA LYS A 73 57.84 7.62 11.02
C LYS A 73 57.32 6.97 9.73
N VAL A 74 57.22 7.74 8.64
CA VAL A 74 56.83 7.21 7.32
C VAL A 74 57.89 6.22 6.81
N HIS A 75 59.18 6.56 6.95
CA HIS A 75 60.28 5.69 6.57
C HIS A 75 60.32 4.40 7.42
N SER A 76 60.10 4.50 8.73
CA SER A 76 59.98 3.37 9.65
C SER A 76 58.80 2.44 9.33
N PHE A 77 57.67 2.99 8.92
CA PHE A 77 56.47 2.22 8.55
C PHE A 77 56.66 1.45 7.23
N LEU A 78 57.32 2.08 6.24
CA LEU A 78 57.62 1.49 4.94
C LEU A 78 58.81 0.50 4.99
N ASN A 79 59.80 0.75 5.85
CA ASN A 79 61.04 -0.04 5.98
C ASN A 79 61.40 -0.27 7.46
N PRO A 80 60.81 -1.27 8.14
CA PRO A 80 61.25 -1.64 9.48
C PRO A 80 62.59 -2.40 9.41
N SER A 81 63.66 -1.82 9.97
CA SER A 81 64.95 -2.52 10.18
C SER A 81 64.90 -3.37 11.47
N GLY A 82 65.39 -4.62 11.42
CA GLY A 82 65.23 -5.72 12.41
C GLY A 82 65.87 -5.54 13.82
N PRO A 83 65.88 -6.55 14.73
CA PRO A 83 66.35 -7.92 14.49
C PRO A 83 65.49 -9.07 15.05
N LEU A 84 65.94 -10.29 14.73
CA LEU A 84 65.48 -11.61 15.18
C LEU A 84 65.52 -11.78 16.71
N LEU A 85 64.40 -12.22 17.30
CA LEU A 85 64.37 -13.02 18.52
C LEU A 85 63.41 -14.22 18.31
N PRO A 86 63.69 -15.38 18.94
CA PRO A 86 63.37 -16.69 18.39
C PRO A 86 61.91 -17.09 18.67
N HIS A 87 61.08 -17.13 17.63
CA HIS A 87 59.92 -18.02 17.66
C HIS A 87 60.41 -19.45 17.46
N SER A 88 60.50 -20.24 18.52
CA SER A 88 60.26 -21.71 18.54
C SER A 88 61.01 -22.45 19.66
N LYS A 89 60.67 -22.20 20.92
CA LYS A 89 60.78 -23.25 21.97
C LYS A 89 59.60 -23.08 22.90
N HIS A 90 58.49 -23.77 22.60
CA HIS A 90 57.36 -24.14 23.48
C HIS A 90 56.08 -24.53 22.69
N ALA A 91 56.21 -24.97 21.43
CA ALA A 91 55.05 -25.42 20.63
C ALA A 91 54.99 -26.93 20.37
N SER A 92 55.82 -27.74 21.04
CA SER A 92 55.87 -29.20 20.83
C SER A 92 55.26 -30.03 21.98
N ALA A 93 54.39 -29.46 22.82
CA ALA A 93 53.71 -30.22 23.87
C ALA A 93 52.23 -30.57 23.56
N PHE A 94 51.59 -29.92 22.59
CA PHE A 94 50.25 -30.30 22.13
C PHE A 94 50.14 -30.03 20.63
N GLY A 95 50.03 -31.09 19.82
CA GLY A 95 50.16 -31.06 18.37
C GLY A 95 49.13 -30.17 17.65
N GLY A 96 49.51 -28.93 17.34
CA GLY A 96 48.74 -28.03 16.49
C GLY A 96 49.65 -27.38 15.44
N THR A 97 49.35 -27.59 14.16
CA THR A 97 50.02 -26.91 13.05
C THR A 97 49.55 -25.45 13.00
N ALA A 98 50.37 -24.51 13.46
CA ALA A 98 50.11 -23.08 13.29
C ALA A 98 50.27 -22.71 11.81
N LYS A 99 49.18 -22.74 11.04
CA LYS A 99 49.15 -22.15 9.69
C LYS A 99 49.45 -20.65 9.81
N ARG A 100 50.51 -20.18 9.14
CA ARG A 100 50.78 -18.74 8.94
C ARG A 100 49.54 -18.11 8.30
N SER A 101 48.85 -17.23 9.03
CA SER A 101 47.70 -16.49 8.52
C SER A 101 48.11 -15.59 7.36
N LEU A 102 47.43 -15.72 6.22
CA LEU A 102 47.61 -14.88 5.01
C LEU A 102 47.62 -13.38 5.33
N TRP A 103 46.86 -12.95 6.35
CA TRP A 103 46.81 -11.57 6.81
C TRP A 103 48.13 -11.05 7.36
N THR A 104 48.93 -11.90 8.01
CA THR A 104 50.25 -11.51 8.54
C THR A 104 51.25 -11.29 7.42
N THR A 105 51.19 -12.08 6.33
CA THR A 105 52.02 -11.92 5.13
C THR A 105 51.60 -10.71 4.28
N LEU A 106 50.30 -10.45 4.12
CA LEU A 106 49.83 -9.25 3.41
C LEU A 106 50.17 -7.95 4.15
N SER A 107 50.07 -7.92 5.49
CA SER A 107 50.44 -6.74 6.29
C SER A 107 51.93 -6.41 6.28
N GLN A 108 52.79 -7.32 5.80
CA GLN A 108 54.23 -7.13 5.65
C GLN A 108 54.64 -6.65 4.25
N SER A 109 53.71 -6.63 3.29
CA SER A 109 53.98 -6.15 1.95
C SER A 109 54.15 -4.63 1.93
N ARG A 110 55.31 -4.17 1.43
CA ARG A 110 55.60 -2.74 1.24
C ARG A 110 54.56 -2.05 0.35
N LEU A 111 54.04 -2.78 -0.65
CA LEU A 111 53.04 -2.30 -1.60
C LEU A 111 51.69 -2.01 -0.90
N ILE A 112 51.24 -2.91 -0.03
CA ILE A 112 49.98 -2.75 0.70
C ILE A 112 50.11 -1.61 1.73
N ARG A 113 51.25 -1.52 2.43
CA ARG A 113 51.51 -0.41 3.35
C ARG A 113 51.55 0.93 2.65
N PHE A 114 52.12 0.98 1.44
CA PHE A 114 52.10 2.17 0.60
C PHE A 114 50.67 2.59 0.24
N PHE A 115 49.82 1.66 -0.19
CA PHE A 115 48.41 1.97 -0.49
C PHE A 115 47.60 2.40 0.74
N VAL A 116 47.83 1.79 1.90
CA VAL A 116 47.19 2.21 3.16
C VAL A 116 47.64 3.61 3.58
N LEU A 117 48.93 3.92 3.46
CA LEU A 117 49.47 5.26 3.72
C LEU A 117 48.85 6.28 2.74
N PHE A 118 48.80 5.94 1.46
CA PHE A 118 48.21 6.78 0.42
C PHE A 118 46.72 7.03 0.70
N TYR A 119 45.96 6.00 1.05
CA TYR A 119 44.54 6.13 1.43
C TYR A 119 44.34 7.02 2.65
N ALA A 120 45.17 6.88 3.68
CA ALA A 120 45.11 7.71 4.88
C ALA A 120 45.42 9.18 4.57
N ILE A 121 46.47 9.45 3.78
CA ILE A 121 46.83 10.78 3.32
C ILE A 121 45.69 11.38 2.48
N PHE A 122 45.18 10.63 1.50
CA PHE A 122 44.08 11.06 0.65
C PHE A 122 42.83 11.37 1.48
N SER A 123 42.48 10.54 2.46
CA SER A 123 41.34 10.76 3.36
C SER A 123 41.51 12.04 4.17
N VAL A 124 42.70 12.30 4.71
CA VAL A 124 42.99 13.55 5.44
C VAL A 124 42.85 14.77 4.53
N PHE A 125 43.38 14.72 3.30
CA PHE A 125 43.22 15.81 2.34
C PHE A 125 41.76 15.99 1.91
N LEU A 126 40.99 14.91 1.74
CA LEU A 126 39.57 14.98 1.41
C LEU A 126 38.77 15.62 2.56
N THR A 127 39.04 15.21 3.81
CA THR A 127 38.42 15.80 5.01
C THR A 127 38.80 17.25 5.20
N LEU A 128 40.07 17.61 4.97
CA LEU A 128 40.52 19.00 5.01
C LEU A 128 39.90 19.85 3.90
N ASN A 129 39.72 19.31 2.70
CA ASN A 129 39.05 20.02 1.61
C ASN A 129 37.57 20.23 1.90
N HIS A 130 36.87 19.23 2.44
CA HIS A 130 35.48 19.38 2.88
C HIS A 130 35.35 20.33 4.08
N GLY A 131 36.24 20.25 5.05
CA GLY A 131 36.29 21.15 6.19
C GLY A 131 36.61 22.59 5.78
N TRP A 132 37.55 22.78 4.84
CA TRP A 132 37.86 24.09 4.27
C TRP A 132 36.67 24.64 3.50
N LYS A 133 36.00 23.85 2.64
CA LYS A 133 34.75 24.26 1.99
C LYS A 133 33.62 24.56 2.98
N TYR A 134 33.61 23.95 4.15
CA TYR A 134 32.63 24.24 5.20
C TYR A 134 32.96 25.53 5.97
N ILE A 135 34.25 25.83 6.16
CA ILE A 135 34.72 27.00 6.92
C ILE A 135 34.86 28.26 6.03
N THR A 136 35.32 28.10 4.79
CA THR A 136 35.40 29.16 3.78
C THR A 136 34.21 29.18 2.84
N GLY A 137 33.34 28.17 2.92
CA GLY A 137 31.99 28.24 2.40
C GLY A 137 31.30 29.37 3.12
N SER A 138 31.08 30.46 2.39
CA SER A 138 30.32 31.65 2.76
C SER A 138 29.35 31.42 3.92
N LYS A 139 29.48 32.25 4.96
CA LYS A 139 28.42 32.46 5.96
C LYS A 139 27.06 32.51 5.24
N PRO A 140 25.98 31.94 5.80
CA PRO A 140 24.65 32.23 5.27
C PRO A 140 24.52 33.75 5.22
N PRO A 141 24.06 34.33 4.09
CA PRO A 141 23.88 35.77 4.03
C PRO A 141 22.93 36.16 5.17
N ASP A 142 23.25 37.26 5.84
CA ASP A 142 22.26 37.95 6.67
C ASP A 142 20.97 38.05 5.86
N VAL A 143 19.84 37.85 6.53
CA VAL A 143 18.49 38.00 5.95
C VAL A 143 18.24 39.49 5.70
N GLU A 144 19.06 40.10 4.86
CA GLU A 144 18.72 41.31 4.14
C GLU A 144 17.81 40.88 3.00
N LYS A 145 16.55 41.33 3.10
CA LYS A 145 15.50 41.37 2.08
C LYS A 145 15.84 40.55 0.84
N LYS A 146 15.27 39.34 0.74
CA LYS A 146 15.22 38.55 -0.50
C LYS A 146 14.87 39.49 -1.66
N GLN A 147 15.87 39.93 -2.41
CA GLN A 147 15.64 40.32 -3.78
C GLN A 147 15.10 39.06 -4.44
N VAL A 148 13.90 39.19 -5.00
CA VAL A 148 13.35 38.16 -5.87
C VAL A 148 14.40 37.96 -6.96
N VAL A 149 15.09 36.82 -6.93
CA VAL A 149 15.89 36.39 -8.06
C VAL A 149 14.86 36.09 -9.14
N THR A 150 14.56 37.10 -9.97
CA THR A 150 13.89 36.89 -11.23
C THR A 150 14.81 35.98 -12.03
N PHE A 151 14.35 34.77 -12.32
CA PHE A 151 15.02 33.91 -13.28
C PHE A 151 15.21 34.74 -14.56
N ASP A 152 16.43 34.77 -15.08
CA ASP A 152 16.70 35.35 -16.41
C ASP A 152 15.68 34.74 -17.38
N ASP A 153 15.09 35.55 -18.27
CA ASP A 153 14.17 35.05 -19.32
C ASP A 153 14.85 33.95 -20.18
N ASN A 154 16.18 33.88 -20.14
CA ASN A 154 17.00 32.87 -20.82
C ASN A 154 17.41 31.68 -19.94
N TRP A 155 16.96 31.59 -18.69
CA TRP A 155 17.26 30.45 -17.83
C TRP A 155 16.49 29.22 -18.32
N VAL A 156 17.23 28.25 -18.87
CA VAL A 156 16.70 26.94 -19.25
C VAL A 156 17.10 25.93 -18.18
N PRO A 157 16.15 25.20 -17.56
CA PRO A 157 16.48 24.15 -16.62
C PRO A 157 17.34 23.08 -17.32
N GLN A 158 18.59 22.91 -16.89
CA GLN A 158 19.38 21.75 -17.29
C GLN A 158 18.84 20.51 -16.57
N ARG A 159 17.93 19.80 -17.24
CA ARG A 159 17.40 18.54 -16.76
C ARG A 159 18.38 17.43 -17.11
N THR A 160 18.54 16.46 -16.22
CA THR A 160 19.32 15.23 -16.47
C THR A 160 18.64 14.26 -17.43
N TYR A 161 17.42 14.58 -17.87
CA TYR A 161 16.64 13.84 -18.85
C TYR A 161 15.98 14.81 -19.83
N ASP A 162 16.02 14.48 -21.12
CA ASP A 162 15.42 15.25 -22.20
C ASP A 162 13.89 15.08 -22.21
N GLN A 163 13.16 15.78 -21.35
CA GLN A 163 11.69 15.77 -21.35
C GLN A 163 11.10 16.42 -22.61
N ASP A 164 11.85 17.34 -23.23
CA ASP A 164 11.41 18.14 -24.38
C ASP A 164 11.66 17.46 -25.74
N LYS A 165 12.35 16.30 -25.75
CA LYS A 165 12.49 15.49 -26.96
C LYS A 165 11.27 14.58 -27.11
N VAL A 166 10.67 14.56 -28.30
CA VAL A 166 9.53 13.70 -28.71
C VAL A 166 9.93 12.22 -28.85
N TYR A 167 10.80 11.72 -27.97
CA TYR A 167 11.09 10.30 -27.83
C TYR A 167 10.58 9.87 -26.45
N SER A 168 9.27 9.95 -26.22
CA SER A 168 8.76 9.08 -25.17
C SER A 168 9.05 7.66 -25.65
N LEU A 169 9.86 6.89 -24.92
CA LEU A 169 10.04 5.45 -25.25
C LEU A 169 8.70 4.73 -25.27
N LEU A 170 7.64 5.30 -24.67
CA LEU A 170 6.28 4.81 -24.82
C LEU A 170 5.80 4.89 -26.26
N ASP A 171 6.10 5.94 -27.03
CA ASP A 171 5.55 6.14 -28.37
C ASP A 171 5.90 4.99 -29.32
N THR A 172 7.13 4.47 -29.21
CA THR A 172 7.65 3.35 -30.01
C THR A 172 7.29 1.97 -29.46
N MET A 173 6.69 1.86 -28.28
CA MET A 173 6.25 0.57 -27.73
C MET A 173 5.04 0.03 -28.48
N SER A 174 4.99 -1.30 -28.59
CA SER A 174 3.77 -1.98 -29.04
C SER A 174 2.61 -1.69 -28.08
N HIS A 175 1.38 -1.77 -28.59
CA HIS A 175 0.16 -1.58 -27.79
C HIS A 175 0.16 -2.41 -26.50
N GLY A 176 0.47 -3.70 -26.60
CA GLY A 176 0.53 -4.57 -25.42
C GLY A 176 1.60 -4.18 -24.41
N LEU A 177 2.76 -3.68 -24.84
CA LEU A 177 3.78 -3.16 -23.92
C LEU A 177 3.34 -1.86 -23.25
N LYS A 178 2.62 -0.98 -23.96
CA LYS A 178 2.01 0.23 -23.38
C LYS A 178 1.01 -0.15 -22.28
N MET A 179 0.08 -1.06 -22.60
CA MET A 179 -0.94 -1.50 -21.65
C MET A 179 -0.34 -2.26 -20.46
N HIS A 180 0.64 -3.14 -20.69
CA HIS A 180 1.30 -3.85 -19.60
C HIS A 180 2.14 -2.92 -18.71
N LYS A 181 2.61 -1.78 -19.21
CA LYS A 181 3.23 -0.75 -18.35
C LYS A 181 2.20 -0.02 -17.48
N LEU A 182 1.00 0.23 -18.01
CA LEU A 182 -0.09 0.84 -17.26
C LEU A 182 -0.61 -0.11 -16.18
N PHE A 183 -0.74 -1.41 -16.50
CA PHE A 183 -1.25 -2.45 -15.61
C PHE A 183 -0.19 -3.53 -15.37
N SER A 184 0.87 -3.16 -14.65
CA SER A 184 2.09 -3.97 -14.51
C SER A 184 1.94 -5.28 -13.75
N LYS A 185 0.81 -5.48 -13.06
CA LYS A 185 0.50 -6.72 -12.34
C LYS A 185 -0.58 -7.54 -13.06
N SER A 186 -1.18 -6.99 -14.10
CA SER A 186 -2.07 -7.74 -15.00
C SER A 186 -1.29 -8.75 -15.86
N TYR A 187 -1.99 -9.79 -16.30
CA TYR A 187 -1.47 -10.77 -17.23
C TYR A 187 -1.15 -10.13 -18.59
N TYR A 188 0.04 -10.40 -19.14
CA TYR A 188 0.50 -9.72 -20.36
C TYR A 188 -0.40 -9.94 -21.57
N GLU A 189 -0.90 -11.16 -21.81
CA GLU A 189 -1.80 -11.37 -22.97
C GLU A 189 -3.15 -10.67 -22.76
N ALA A 190 -3.63 -10.55 -21.52
CA ALA A 190 -4.80 -9.72 -21.21
C ALA A 190 -4.54 -8.27 -21.60
N ALA A 191 -3.44 -7.69 -21.10
CA ALA A 191 -3.04 -6.32 -21.40
C ALA A 191 -2.89 -6.06 -22.92
N LYS A 192 -2.29 -7.00 -23.64
CA LYS A 192 -2.11 -6.95 -25.10
C LYS A 192 -3.42 -7.01 -25.88
N SER A 193 -4.42 -7.71 -25.36
CA SER A 193 -5.73 -7.88 -25.97
C SER A 193 -6.70 -6.71 -25.74
N ILE A 194 -6.38 -5.79 -24.83
CA ILE A 194 -7.24 -4.65 -24.48
C ILE A 194 -7.50 -3.80 -25.73
N GLN A 195 -8.77 -3.51 -26.03
CA GLN A 195 -9.18 -2.54 -27.04
C GLN A 195 -10.02 -1.45 -26.37
N PRO A 196 -9.40 -0.30 -26.02
CA PRO A 196 -10.12 0.82 -25.44
C PRO A 196 -11.14 1.37 -26.45
N PHE A 197 -12.31 1.76 -25.95
CA PHE A 197 -13.41 2.29 -26.76
C PHE A 197 -13.71 1.43 -28.01
N TRP A 198 -13.69 0.10 -27.85
CA TRP A 198 -14.03 -0.84 -28.93
C TRP A 198 -15.38 -0.48 -29.56
N LEU A 199 -16.37 -0.16 -28.71
CA LEU A 199 -17.61 0.50 -29.11
C LEU A 199 -17.80 1.71 -28.20
N LYS A 200 -17.92 2.89 -28.80
CA LYS A 200 -17.98 4.15 -28.06
C LYS A 200 -19.43 4.66 -28.01
N ALA A 201 -19.82 5.23 -26.88
CA ALA A 201 -21.15 5.80 -26.73
C ALA A 201 -21.33 7.01 -27.66
N ARG A 202 -22.55 7.20 -28.16
CA ARG A 202 -22.92 8.35 -29.01
C ARG A 202 -22.87 9.66 -28.23
N ASN A 203 -23.35 9.64 -26.99
CA ASN A 203 -23.35 10.83 -26.15
C ASN A 203 -21.95 11.06 -25.57
N THR A 204 -21.63 12.33 -25.35
CA THR A 204 -20.44 12.74 -24.61
C THR A 204 -20.87 13.23 -23.24
N PRO A 205 -20.51 12.53 -22.16
CA PRO A 205 -20.89 12.94 -20.81
C PRO A 205 -20.15 14.22 -20.41
N SER A 206 -20.77 14.98 -19.53
CA SER A 206 -20.11 16.09 -18.84
C SER A 206 -19.19 15.52 -17.75
N LYS A 207 -18.05 16.19 -17.51
CA LYS A 207 -17.03 15.69 -16.59
C LYS A 207 -17.51 15.51 -15.14
N ASP A 208 -18.43 16.36 -14.72
CA ASP A 208 -19.02 16.38 -13.39
C ASP A 208 -20.12 15.34 -13.18
N GLN A 209 -20.49 14.58 -14.19
CA GLN A 209 -21.39 13.43 -14.04
C GLN A 209 -20.66 12.27 -13.35
N VAL A 210 -21.43 11.35 -12.76
CA VAL A 210 -20.91 10.07 -12.28
C VAL A 210 -20.97 9.06 -13.41
N SER A 211 -19.88 8.35 -13.71
CA SER A 211 -19.93 7.18 -14.61
C SER A 211 -20.01 5.91 -13.80
N ILE A 212 -20.92 4.99 -14.16
CA ILE A 212 -20.78 3.63 -13.67
C ILE A 212 -19.57 2.99 -14.33
N ILE A 213 -18.73 2.33 -13.53
CA ILE A 213 -17.75 1.38 -14.03
C ILE A 213 -18.23 -0.02 -13.70
N THR A 214 -18.13 -0.91 -14.68
CA THR A 214 -18.57 -2.31 -14.51
C THR A 214 -17.79 -3.24 -15.42
N THR A 215 -17.86 -4.54 -15.15
CA THR A 215 -17.20 -5.59 -15.92
C THR A 215 -18.21 -6.68 -16.22
N VAL A 216 -18.32 -7.07 -17.49
CA VAL A 216 -19.21 -8.12 -17.96
C VAL A 216 -18.50 -9.14 -18.84
N THR A 217 -19.04 -10.34 -18.86
CA THR A 217 -18.71 -11.42 -19.79
C THR A 217 -19.78 -11.54 -20.87
N ALA A 218 -19.54 -12.37 -21.89
CA ALA A 218 -20.58 -12.76 -22.84
C ALA A 218 -21.82 -13.32 -22.12
N GLU A 219 -21.63 -14.14 -21.08
CA GLU A 219 -22.73 -14.68 -20.27
C GLU A 219 -23.49 -13.58 -19.52
N THR A 220 -22.80 -12.67 -18.85
CA THR A 220 -23.44 -11.63 -18.01
C THR A 220 -23.86 -10.37 -18.77
N TRP A 221 -23.69 -10.34 -20.10
CA TRP A 221 -24.12 -9.26 -20.98
C TRP A 221 -25.58 -8.79 -20.79
N PRO A 222 -26.58 -9.68 -20.58
CA PRO A 222 -27.96 -9.25 -20.29
C PRO A 222 -28.09 -8.37 -19.03
N ASN A 223 -27.16 -8.49 -18.09
CA ASN A 223 -27.16 -7.68 -16.87
C ASN A 223 -26.74 -6.24 -17.16
N LEU A 224 -25.76 -6.03 -18.05
CA LEU A 224 -25.40 -4.68 -18.52
C LEU A 224 -26.58 -4.01 -19.23
N ARG A 225 -27.29 -4.75 -20.08
CA ARG A 225 -28.51 -4.22 -20.72
C ARG A 225 -29.59 -3.87 -19.70
N ARG A 226 -29.74 -4.66 -18.63
CA ARG A 226 -30.67 -4.34 -17.54
C ARG A 226 -30.25 -3.06 -16.82
N LEU A 227 -28.96 -2.91 -16.54
CA LEU A 227 -28.40 -1.74 -15.88
C LEU A 227 -28.71 -0.45 -16.65
N THR A 228 -28.64 -0.43 -17.98
CA THR A 228 -28.97 0.76 -18.78
C THR A 228 -30.43 1.19 -18.70
N VAL A 229 -31.34 0.32 -18.26
CA VAL A 229 -32.75 0.66 -18.03
C VAL A 229 -32.92 1.48 -16.75
N TYR A 230 -32.08 1.25 -15.74
CA TYR A 230 -32.14 1.92 -14.43
C TYR A 230 -31.13 3.06 -14.29
N TRP A 231 -30.16 3.13 -15.20
CA TRP A 231 -29.14 4.17 -15.21
C TRP A 231 -29.09 4.89 -16.55
N ASP A 232 -29.74 6.06 -16.62
CA ASP A 232 -29.60 7.01 -17.74
C ASP A 232 -28.36 7.91 -17.56
N GLY A 233 -27.22 7.34 -17.19
CA GLY A 233 -25.95 8.06 -17.06
C GLY A 233 -24.83 7.36 -17.85
N PRO A 234 -23.64 7.97 -17.92
CA PRO A 234 -22.51 7.34 -18.60
C PRO A 234 -22.12 6.02 -17.91
N ILE A 235 -21.72 5.04 -18.72
CA ILE A 235 -21.17 3.75 -18.25
C ILE A 235 -19.86 3.50 -19.00
N SER A 236 -18.81 3.11 -18.29
CA SER A 236 -17.59 2.54 -18.85
C SER A 236 -17.53 1.07 -18.47
N ALA A 237 -17.79 0.19 -19.44
CA ALA A 237 -17.88 -1.24 -19.20
C ALA A 237 -16.73 -1.99 -19.87
N ILE A 238 -16.07 -2.86 -19.10
CA ILE A 238 -15.20 -3.89 -19.68
C ILE A 238 -16.08 -5.03 -20.19
N VAL A 239 -15.86 -5.43 -21.43
CA VAL A 239 -16.45 -6.64 -22.01
C VAL A 239 -15.35 -7.66 -22.19
N HIS A 240 -15.41 -8.72 -21.40
CA HIS A 240 -14.51 -9.84 -21.48
C HIS A 240 -15.16 -10.94 -22.34
N VAL A 241 -14.50 -11.30 -23.44
CA VAL A 241 -14.95 -12.36 -24.35
C VAL A 241 -13.83 -13.37 -24.49
N ASP A 242 -14.16 -14.67 -24.49
CA ASP A 242 -13.16 -15.70 -24.79
C ASP A 242 -12.52 -15.41 -26.16
N SER A 243 -11.19 -15.49 -26.20
CA SER A 243 -10.41 -15.35 -27.43
C SER A 243 -10.92 -16.17 -28.63
N GLN A 244 -11.59 -17.31 -28.40
CA GLN A 244 -12.11 -18.21 -29.43
C GLN A 244 -13.59 -17.99 -29.77
N ASP A 245 -14.33 -17.18 -28.99
CA ASP A 245 -15.76 -16.96 -29.20
C ASP A 245 -16.03 -15.70 -30.02
N GLU A 246 -15.75 -15.78 -31.33
CA GLU A 246 -16.11 -14.72 -32.27
C GLU A 246 -17.62 -14.53 -32.42
N SER A 247 -18.43 -15.55 -32.07
CA SER A 247 -19.89 -15.47 -32.17
C SER A 247 -20.48 -14.55 -31.11
N ALA A 248 -20.00 -14.64 -29.87
CA ALA A 248 -20.36 -13.71 -28.81
C ALA A 248 -19.99 -12.27 -29.16
N LEU A 249 -18.81 -12.07 -29.78
CA LEU A 249 -18.35 -10.74 -30.18
C LEU A 249 -19.30 -10.07 -31.19
N GLU A 250 -19.69 -10.80 -32.24
CA GLU A 250 -20.62 -10.26 -33.25
C GLU A 250 -22.02 -10.04 -32.68
N ASN A 251 -22.51 -10.93 -31.80
CA ASN A 251 -23.79 -10.75 -31.12
C ASN A 251 -23.82 -9.47 -30.26
N ILE A 252 -22.77 -9.26 -29.44
CA ILE A 252 -22.64 -8.06 -28.60
C ILE A 252 -22.61 -6.80 -29.46
N LYS A 253 -21.84 -6.83 -30.55
CA LYS A 253 -21.72 -5.69 -31.47
C LYS A 253 -23.03 -5.37 -32.17
N GLN A 254 -23.78 -6.38 -32.60
CA GLN A 254 -25.10 -6.22 -33.20
C GLN A 254 -26.09 -5.63 -32.18
N GLU A 255 -26.21 -6.23 -30.99
CA GLU A 255 -27.15 -5.75 -29.98
C GLU A 255 -26.83 -4.33 -29.51
N TYR A 256 -25.55 -3.97 -29.37
CA TYR A 256 -25.13 -2.60 -29.06
C TYR A 256 -25.59 -1.62 -30.14
N ALA A 257 -25.46 -1.97 -31.43
CA ALA A 257 -25.87 -1.11 -32.53
C ALA A 257 -27.40 -0.94 -32.62
N GLU A 258 -28.16 -1.99 -32.30
CA GLU A 258 -29.62 -2.03 -32.40
C GLU A 258 -30.34 -1.46 -31.15
N THR A 259 -29.68 -1.46 -29.99
CA THR A 259 -30.28 -1.02 -28.71
C THR A 259 -29.83 0.40 -28.36
N ALA A 260 -30.79 1.35 -28.37
CA ALA A 260 -30.51 2.77 -28.11
C ALA A 260 -29.96 3.00 -26.69
N GLU A 261 -30.51 2.32 -25.69
CA GLU A 261 -30.12 2.41 -24.29
C GLU A 261 -28.65 2.02 -24.07
N LEU A 262 -28.13 1.09 -24.87
CA LEU A 262 -26.71 0.72 -24.86
C LEU A 262 -25.86 1.77 -25.57
N ASN A 263 -26.15 2.07 -26.85
CA ASN A 263 -25.26 2.93 -27.63
C ASN A 263 -25.32 4.43 -27.30
N HIS A 264 -26.29 4.90 -26.52
CA HIS A 264 -26.35 6.28 -26.09
C HIS A 264 -25.26 6.62 -25.08
N ASN A 265 -25.15 5.84 -24.00
CA ASN A 265 -24.36 6.22 -22.82
C ASN A 265 -23.27 5.21 -22.42
N VAL A 266 -23.17 4.04 -23.07
CA VAL A 266 -22.20 3.00 -22.69
C VAL A 266 -20.97 3.02 -23.58
N ASP A 267 -19.80 3.23 -22.99
CA ASP A 267 -18.50 2.98 -23.63
C ASP A 267 -18.06 1.54 -23.31
N LEU A 268 -17.87 0.72 -24.34
CA LEU A 268 -17.38 -0.64 -24.22
C LEU A 268 -15.87 -0.72 -24.48
N HIS A 269 -15.17 -1.46 -23.63
CA HIS A 269 -13.74 -1.72 -23.72
C HIS A 269 -13.54 -3.23 -23.74
N LEU A 270 -12.96 -3.75 -24.83
CA LEU A 270 -12.90 -5.19 -25.06
C LEU A 270 -11.61 -5.78 -24.49
N ILE A 271 -11.70 -6.93 -23.85
CA ILE A 271 -10.56 -7.79 -23.47
C ILE A 271 -10.83 -9.18 -24.05
N ARG A 272 -9.81 -9.76 -24.70
CA ARG A 272 -9.91 -11.07 -25.35
C ARG A 272 -8.83 -12.01 -24.81
N ILE A 273 -9.18 -12.81 -23.83
CA ILE A 273 -8.29 -13.83 -23.26
C ILE A 273 -8.94 -15.20 -23.28
N PRO A 274 -8.15 -16.29 -23.30
CA PRO A 274 -8.71 -17.64 -23.21
C PRO A 274 -9.25 -17.90 -21.80
N GLY A 275 -10.47 -18.45 -21.72
CA GLY A 275 -11.14 -18.84 -20.50
C GLY A 275 -11.90 -17.70 -19.83
N GLU A 276 -13.18 -17.95 -19.53
CA GLU A 276 -14.08 -16.96 -18.92
C GLU A 276 -14.09 -17.00 -17.38
N LYS A 277 -13.55 -18.08 -16.80
CA LYS A 277 -13.59 -18.31 -15.35
C LYS A 277 -12.60 -17.43 -14.60
N LEU A 278 -13.05 -16.91 -13.46
CA LEU A 278 -12.19 -16.26 -12.48
C LEU A 278 -11.10 -17.24 -12.02
N SER A 279 -9.84 -16.80 -12.08
CA SER A 279 -8.71 -17.57 -11.61
C SER A 279 -7.64 -16.62 -11.07
N VAL A 280 -6.88 -17.05 -10.05
CA VAL A 280 -5.81 -16.19 -9.48
C VAL A 280 -4.68 -15.94 -10.47
N LEU A 281 -4.66 -16.68 -11.57
CA LEU A 281 -3.78 -16.45 -12.71
C LEU A 281 -4.22 -15.26 -13.58
N PHE A 282 -5.52 -14.93 -13.54
CA PHE A 282 -6.15 -13.85 -14.30
C PHE A 282 -7.00 -12.96 -13.38
N PRO A 283 -6.36 -12.21 -12.47
CA PRO A 283 -7.07 -11.30 -11.56
C PRO A 283 -7.80 -10.20 -12.35
N ARG A 284 -9.05 -9.89 -11.97
CA ARG A 284 -9.90 -8.90 -12.65
C ARG A 284 -9.98 -7.53 -11.98
N ASN A 285 -9.35 -7.32 -10.84
CA ASN A 285 -9.20 -5.95 -10.31
C ASN A 285 -8.49 -5.00 -11.31
N ALA A 286 -7.66 -5.53 -12.22
CA ALA A 286 -7.08 -4.75 -13.31
C ALA A 286 -8.14 -4.27 -14.33
N GLU A 287 -9.18 -5.06 -14.59
CA GLU A 287 -10.30 -4.70 -15.47
C GLU A 287 -11.09 -3.53 -14.87
N ARG A 288 -11.30 -3.53 -13.55
CA ARG A 288 -11.90 -2.39 -12.82
C ARG A 288 -11.06 -1.11 -12.93
N ASN A 289 -9.74 -1.21 -12.72
CA ASN A 289 -8.85 -0.07 -12.93
C ASN A 289 -8.89 0.42 -14.37
N LEU A 290 -9.04 -0.47 -15.35
CA LEU A 290 -9.16 -0.11 -16.76
C LEU A 290 -10.47 0.63 -17.06
N ALA A 291 -11.61 0.16 -16.56
CA ALA A 291 -12.89 0.87 -16.70
C ALA A 291 -12.82 2.25 -16.04
N ARG A 292 -12.27 2.34 -14.82
CA ARG A 292 -11.98 3.63 -14.16
C ARG A 292 -11.09 4.53 -14.99
N LEU A 293 -10.01 4.00 -15.57
CA LEU A 293 -9.08 4.78 -16.39
C LEU A 293 -9.76 5.34 -17.64
N LEU A 294 -10.60 4.53 -18.30
CA LEU A 294 -11.23 4.85 -19.57
C LEU A 294 -12.57 5.58 -19.45
N SER A 295 -13.16 5.66 -18.25
CA SER A 295 -14.35 6.48 -18.01
C SER A 295 -14.11 7.94 -18.41
N ARG A 296 -15.14 8.62 -18.93
CA ARG A 296 -15.00 9.99 -19.45
C ARG A 296 -15.33 11.09 -18.44
N THR A 297 -15.66 10.72 -17.21
CA THR A 297 -16.04 11.62 -16.11
C THR A 297 -15.01 11.64 -14.99
N ASP A 298 -15.10 12.66 -14.12
CA ASP A 298 -14.21 12.85 -12.97
C ASP A 298 -14.68 12.09 -11.73
N TYR A 299 -15.95 11.66 -11.69
CA TYR A 299 -16.52 10.82 -10.64
C TYR A 299 -16.98 9.48 -11.22
N ILE A 300 -16.81 8.42 -10.45
CA ILE A 300 -17.15 7.05 -10.85
C ILE A 300 -17.95 6.34 -9.75
N MET A 301 -18.68 5.31 -10.15
CA MET A 301 -19.39 4.40 -9.26
C MET A 301 -19.10 2.95 -9.67
N ASP A 302 -18.48 2.16 -8.80
CA ASP A 302 -18.13 0.77 -9.09
C ASP A 302 -19.28 -0.20 -8.81
N VAL A 303 -19.94 -0.66 -9.87
CA VAL A 303 -21.18 -1.43 -9.79
C VAL A 303 -20.98 -2.84 -10.38
N PRO A 304 -21.13 -3.90 -9.57
CA PRO A 304 -21.25 -5.26 -10.06
C PRO A 304 -22.38 -5.39 -11.09
N ALA A 305 -22.17 -6.19 -12.13
CA ALA A 305 -23.09 -6.23 -13.27
C ALA A 305 -24.52 -6.65 -12.88
N ASP A 306 -24.68 -7.47 -11.84
CA ASP A 306 -25.94 -7.96 -11.31
C ASP A 306 -26.68 -6.96 -10.40
N MET A 307 -26.12 -5.78 -10.16
CA MET A 307 -26.72 -4.74 -9.32
C MET A 307 -27.27 -3.58 -10.14
N ILE A 308 -28.36 -2.96 -9.66
CA ILE A 308 -28.98 -1.79 -10.27
C ILE A 308 -29.19 -0.66 -9.23
N PRO A 309 -29.01 0.62 -9.61
CA PRO A 309 -29.47 1.74 -8.79
C PRO A 309 -30.98 1.89 -8.98
N ALA A 310 -31.78 1.46 -8.00
CA ALA A 310 -33.24 1.44 -8.15
C ALA A 310 -33.90 2.80 -7.88
N SER A 311 -33.25 3.63 -7.07
CA SER A 311 -33.66 5.01 -6.80
C SER A 311 -33.29 5.96 -7.95
N ASP A 312 -33.84 7.17 -7.95
CA ASP A 312 -33.45 8.26 -8.85
C ASP A 312 -32.12 8.93 -8.39
N LEU A 313 -31.07 8.12 -8.29
CA LEU A 313 -29.75 8.53 -7.80
C LEU A 313 -29.21 9.75 -8.55
N ARG A 314 -29.44 9.82 -9.87
CA ARG A 314 -28.97 10.94 -10.69
C ARG A 314 -29.61 12.26 -10.24
N ARG A 315 -30.90 12.26 -9.90
CA ARG A 315 -31.57 13.44 -9.37
C ARG A 315 -30.99 13.84 -8.01
N THR A 316 -30.70 12.89 -7.13
CA THR A 316 -30.07 13.18 -5.83
C THR A 316 -28.68 13.80 -6.02
N LEU A 317 -27.87 13.25 -6.91
CA LEU A 317 -26.53 13.75 -7.22
C LEU A 317 -26.57 15.17 -7.80
N GLU A 318 -27.49 15.46 -8.73
CA GLU A 318 -27.62 16.80 -9.30
C GLU A 318 -28.14 17.81 -8.28
N ALA A 319 -29.10 17.43 -7.43
CA ALA A 319 -29.63 18.29 -6.39
C ALA A 319 -28.59 18.65 -5.30
N ASN A 320 -27.58 17.80 -5.10
CA ASN A 320 -26.54 17.96 -4.07
C ASN A 320 -25.14 18.15 -4.65
N LYS A 321 -25.04 18.53 -5.92
CA LYS A 321 -23.81 18.50 -6.72
C LYS A 321 -22.59 19.15 -6.08
N GLU A 322 -22.73 20.36 -5.53
CA GLU A 322 -21.61 21.08 -4.91
C GLU A 322 -21.09 20.36 -3.65
N LYS A 323 -21.99 19.85 -2.82
CA LYS A 323 -21.62 19.10 -1.61
C LYS A 323 -21.00 17.76 -1.95
N VAL A 324 -21.57 17.04 -2.93
CA VAL A 324 -21.00 15.78 -3.43
C VAL A 324 -19.59 16.02 -3.96
N LYS A 325 -19.41 17.06 -4.79
CA LYS A 325 -18.10 17.45 -5.30
C LYS A 325 -17.09 17.72 -4.19
N GLU A 326 -17.45 18.52 -3.19
CA GLU A 326 -16.59 18.84 -2.05
C GLU A 326 -16.09 17.58 -1.33
N LEU A 327 -17.01 16.65 -1.02
CA LEU A 327 -16.69 15.38 -0.36
C LEU A 327 -15.76 14.51 -1.21
N LEU A 328 -16.11 14.31 -2.49
CA LEU A 328 -15.33 13.44 -3.38
C LEU A 328 -13.95 14.02 -3.71
N GLU A 329 -13.81 15.34 -3.81
CA GLU A 329 -12.51 16.01 -4.00
C GLU A 329 -11.65 16.01 -2.72
N ALA A 330 -12.26 15.99 -1.54
CA ALA A 330 -11.56 15.78 -0.28
C ALA A 330 -11.02 14.33 -0.14
N GLY A 331 -11.58 13.40 -0.90
CA GLY A 331 -11.23 11.99 -0.91
C GLY A 331 -12.25 11.09 -0.23
N ASP A 332 -13.35 11.64 0.28
CA ASP A 332 -14.41 10.85 0.90
C ASP A 332 -15.18 10.03 -0.15
N LEU A 333 -15.88 9.02 0.32
CA LEU A 333 -16.66 8.09 -0.49
C LEU A 333 -18.13 8.18 -0.10
N LEU A 334 -19.03 8.09 -1.08
CA LEU A 334 -20.47 7.96 -0.84
C LEU A 334 -20.87 6.50 -1.05
N ALA A 335 -21.22 5.80 0.02
CA ALA A 335 -21.66 4.42 -0.02
C ALA A 335 -23.17 4.33 -0.28
N LEU A 336 -23.54 3.45 -1.19
CA LEU A 336 -24.92 3.06 -1.46
C LEU A 336 -25.18 1.70 -0.80
N PRO A 337 -26.10 1.63 0.18
CA PRO A 337 -26.54 0.36 0.76
C PRO A 337 -27.03 -0.59 -0.31
N THR A 338 -26.73 -1.88 -0.16
CA THR A 338 -27.13 -2.90 -1.12
C THR A 338 -28.20 -3.78 -0.50
N PHE A 339 -29.29 -4.00 -1.24
CA PHE A 339 -30.40 -4.85 -0.82
C PHE A 339 -30.62 -5.98 -1.82
N SER A 340 -30.99 -7.16 -1.32
CA SER A 340 -31.28 -8.32 -2.15
C SER A 340 -32.67 -8.88 -1.86
N PHE A 341 -33.26 -9.53 -2.87
CA PHE A 341 -34.52 -10.23 -2.73
C PHE A 341 -34.30 -11.61 -2.13
N LYS A 342 -35.25 -12.06 -1.28
CA LYS A 342 -35.26 -13.46 -0.80
C LYS A 342 -35.77 -14.44 -1.86
N ASP A 343 -36.70 -13.98 -2.69
CA ASP A 343 -37.28 -14.75 -3.78
C ASP A 343 -36.51 -14.53 -5.08
N LYS A 344 -36.52 -15.54 -5.96
CA LYS A 344 -35.84 -15.48 -7.27
C LYS A 344 -36.72 -14.93 -8.39
N ASP A 345 -38.03 -15.15 -8.28
CA ASP A 345 -39.01 -14.78 -9.31
C ASP A 345 -39.43 -13.31 -9.15
N ILE A 346 -38.55 -12.40 -9.55
CA ILE A 346 -38.74 -10.96 -9.37
C ILE A 346 -39.25 -10.32 -10.66
N GLN A 347 -40.41 -9.67 -10.59
CA GLN A 347 -40.95 -8.87 -11.67
C GLN A 347 -40.46 -7.42 -11.56
N LYS A 348 -40.64 -6.65 -12.64
CA LYS A 348 -40.22 -5.24 -12.67
C LYS A 348 -40.97 -4.41 -11.62
N GLU A 349 -42.22 -4.75 -11.37
CA GLU A 349 -43.11 -4.07 -10.44
C GLU A 349 -42.75 -4.32 -8.97
N ASP A 350 -41.97 -5.37 -8.67
CA ASP A 350 -41.51 -5.70 -7.33
C ASP A 350 -40.29 -4.86 -6.90
N ILE A 351 -39.66 -4.15 -7.85
CA ILE A 351 -38.46 -3.34 -7.62
C ILE A 351 -38.87 -2.03 -6.97
N PRO A 352 -38.50 -1.78 -5.69
CA PRO A 352 -38.82 -0.52 -5.04
C PRO A 352 -38.03 0.62 -5.71
N ILE A 353 -38.75 1.69 -6.06
CA ILE A 353 -38.17 2.85 -6.76
C ILE A 353 -37.84 4.01 -5.80
N ASP A 354 -38.23 3.88 -4.53
CA ASP A 354 -37.97 4.87 -3.48
C ASP A 354 -37.75 4.17 -2.14
N LYS A 355 -37.16 4.89 -1.18
CA LYS A 355 -36.84 4.37 0.16
C LYS A 355 -38.07 3.85 0.90
N GLY A 356 -39.22 4.52 0.76
CA GLY A 356 -40.45 4.14 1.45
C GLY A 356 -40.98 2.79 0.98
N GLN A 357 -40.95 2.54 -0.34
CA GLN A 357 -41.30 1.24 -0.91
C GLN A 357 -40.33 0.14 -0.45
N LEU A 358 -39.03 0.43 -0.42
CA LEU A 358 -38.03 -0.53 0.06
C LEU A 358 -38.25 -0.86 1.55
N ILE A 359 -38.51 0.13 2.41
CA ILE A 359 -38.83 -0.10 3.82
C ILE A 359 -40.07 -1.00 3.98
N ASN A 360 -41.10 -0.81 3.15
CA ASN A 360 -42.26 -1.70 3.16
C ASN A 360 -41.87 -3.14 2.77
N SER A 361 -41.04 -3.31 1.73
CA SER A 361 -40.53 -4.64 1.33
C SER A 361 -39.66 -5.30 2.40
N LEU A 362 -38.90 -4.51 3.18
CA LEU A 362 -38.15 -5.00 4.35
C LEU A 362 -39.09 -5.45 5.46
N HIS A 363 -40.12 -4.66 5.78
CA HIS A 363 -41.14 -5.03 6.78
C HIS A 363 -41.95 -6.27 6.40
N GLU A 364 -42.24 -6.44 5.11
CA GLU A 364 -42.88 -7.63 4.56
C GLU A 364 -41.94 -8.85 4.51
N GLY A 365 -40.64 -8.65 4.75
CA GLY A 365 -39.63 -9.70 4.75
C GLY A 365 -39.27 -10.21 3.34
N LYS A 366 -39.62 -9.48 2.29
CA LYS A 366 -39.31 -9.81 0.88
C LYS A 366 -37.88 -9.49 0.50
N MET A 367 -37.30 -8.48 1.14
CA MET A 367 -35.93 -8.02 0.89
C MET A 367 -35.13 -7.97 2.19
N VAL A 368 -33.82 -7.91 2.06
CA VAL A 368 -32.87 -7.76 3.16
C VAL A 368 -31.74 -6.81 2.76
N LEU A 369 -31.14 -6.14 3.75
CA LEU A 369 -29.84 -5.51 3.56
C LEU A 369 -28.78 -6.62 3.41
N ASP A 370 -27.93 -6.47 2.40
CA ASP A 370 -26.90 -7.42 2.01
C ASP A 370 -25.53 -6.74 1.99
N ASP A 371 -25.00 -6.52 3.19
CA ASP A 371 -23.58 -6.24 3.34
C ASP A 371 -22.82 -7.56 3.15
N LYS A 372 -22.20 -7.71 1.97
CA LYS A 372 -21.47 -8.92 1.61
C LYS A 372 -20.45 -9.31 2.67
N HIS A 373 -20.49 -10.56 3.14
CA HIS A 373 -19.72 -11.14 4.27
C HIS A 373 -20.37 -11.04 5.65
N TRP A 374 -21.47 -10.30 5.79
CA TRP A 374 -22.29 -10.28 7.00
C TRP A 374 -23.52 -11.17 6.84
N LYS A 375 -24.24 -11.36 7.94
CA LYS A 375 -25.58 -11.96 7.87
C LYS A 375 -26.55 -10.92 7.33
N GLU A 376 -27.65 -11.41 6.77
CA GLU A 376 -28.78 -10.57 6.36
C GLU A 376 -29.13 -9.55 7.44
N ASN A 377 -29.24 -8.27 7.04
CA ASN A 377 -29.57 -7.14 7.92
C ASN A 377 -28.52 -6.78 9.00
N GLU A 378 -27.35 -7.41 8.99
CA GLU A 378 -26.19 -7.02 9.79
C GLU A 378 -25.13 -6.39 8.88
N GLY A 379 -24.22 -5.60 9.46
CA GLY A 379 -23.05 -5.08 8.73
C GLY A 379 -22.76 -3.61 9.02
N PRO A 380 -21.69 -3.06 8.42
CA PRO A 380 -21.26 -1.68 8.65
C PRO A 380 -22.27 -0.62 8.19
N THR A 381 -23.15 -0.93 7.24
CA THR A 381 -24.19 0.00 6.78
C THR A 381 -25.15 0.39 7.92
N ASP A 382 -25.39 -0.52 8.89
CA ASP A 382 -26.33 -0.37 10.00
C ASP A 382 -27.77 -0.10 9.51
N LEU A 383 -28.55 -1.19 9.33
CA LEU A 383 -29.90 -1.10 8.78
C LEU A 383 -30.83 -0.23 9.63
N GLU A 384 -30.76 -0.36 10.96
CA GLU A 384 -31.62 0.42 11.87
C GLU A 384 -31.33 1.91 11.73
N LYS A 385 -30.05 2.28 11.70
CA LYS A 385 -29.62 3.67 11.46
C LYS A 385 -30.03 4.16 10.07
N TRP A 386 -29.89 3.32 9.04
CA TRP A 386 -30.22 3.70 7.66
C TRP A 386 -31.71 4.01 7.47
N VAL A 387 -32.59 3.18 8.03
CA VAL A 387 -34.06 3.34 7.92
C VAL A 387 -34.49 4.74 8.39
N ASP A 388 -33.94 5.20 9.51
CA ASP A 388 -34.29 6.49 10.12
C ASP A 388 -33.46 7.68 9.58
N ALA A 389 -32.38 7.42 8.85
CA ALA A 389 -31.48 8.47 8.36
C ALA A 389 -32.17 9.35 7.29
N SER A 390 -32.08 10.67 7.49
CA SER A 390 -32.48 11.70 6.51
C SER A 390 -31.28 12.50 5.97
N THR A 391 -30.09 12.19 6.43
CA THR A 391 -28.83 12.85 6.05
C THR A 391 -27.72 11.82 5.94
N LEU A 392 -26.67 12.15 5.18
CA LEU A 392 -25.43 11.36 5.15
C LEU A 392 -24.93 11.07 6.58
N TYR A 393 -24.47 9.85 6.82
CA TYR A 393 -23.82 9.46 8.07
C TYR A 393 -22.57 8.63 7.79
N ALA A 394 -21.55 8.81 8.62
CA ALA A 394 -20.31 8.06 8.51
C ALA A 394 -20.49 6.62 9.04
N ILE A 395 -19.70 5.69 8.50
CA ILE A 395 -19.58 4.33 8.99
C ILE A 395 -18.83 4.32 10.32
N ASP A 396 -19.52 3.98 11.42
CA ASP A 396 -18.94 4.01 12.76
C ASP A 396 -17.98 2.84 13.02
N LYS A 397 -18.27 1.66 12.44
CA LYS A 397 -17.52 0.41 12.65
C LYS A 397 -17.11 -0.19 11.32
N TYR A 398 -16.10 0.42 10.70
CA TYR A 398 -15.52 -0.11 9.47
C TYR A 398 -14.78 -1.44 9.73
N GLU A 399 -14.93 -2.37 8.79
CA GLU A 399 -14.22 -3.65 8.74
C GLU A 399 -13.62 -3.83 7.34
N PHE A 400 -12.45 -4.46 7.25
CA PHE A 400 -11.64 -4.43 6.03
C PHE A 400 -12.15 -5.32 4.88
N HIS A 401 -13.21 -6.12 5.07
CA HIS A 401 -13.93 -6.82 4.02
C HIS A 401 -15.18 -6.05 3.55
N TYR A 402 -15.49 -4.90 4.16
CA TYR A 402 -16.66 -4.12 3.79
C TYR A 402 -16.52 -3.60 2.36
N GLU A 403 -17.47 -3.98 1.51
CA GLU A 403 -17.44 -3.68 0.07
C GLU A 403 -18.77 -3.14 -0.48
N PRO A 404 -19.25 -1.99 0.02
CA PRO A 404 -20.41 -1.34 -0.56
C PRO A 404 -20.14 -0.90 -2.00
N VAL A 405 -21.21 -0.64 -2.76
CA VAL A 405 -21.08 0.20 -3.96
C VAL A 405 -20.78 1.62 -3.50
N VAL A 406 -19.70 2.20 -4.03
CA VAL A 406 -19.26 3.55 -3.66
C VAL A 406 -19.20 4.46 -4.88
N ILE A 407 -19.60 5.72 -4.68
CA ILE A 407 -19.31 6.83 -5.57
C ILE A 407 -18.04 7.50 -5.08
N GLU A 408 -17.09 7.69 -5.99
CA GLU A 408 -15.76 8.17 -5.64
C GLU A 408 -15.15 9.06 -6.74
N SER A 409 -14.15 9.87 -6.36
CA SER A 409 -13.35 10.61 -7.33
C SER A 409 -12.43 9.67 -8.13
N LYS A 410 -12.48 9.79 -9.45
CA LYS A 410 -11.60 9.06 -10.36
C LYS A 410 -10.13 9.33 -10.12
N ILE A 411 -9.76 10.53 -9.65
CA ILE A 411 -8.36 10.97 -9.56
C ILE A 411 -7.80 10.95 -8.14
N VAL A 412 -8.63 11.16 -7.12
CA VAL A 412 -8.16 11.26 -5.73
C VAL A 412 -7.92 9.88 -5.13
N GLN A 413 -8.77 8.91 -5.45
CA GLN A 413 -8.73 7.60 -4.81
C GLN A 413 -7.49 6.79 -5.20
N PRO A 414 -6.96 5.92 -4.32
CA PRO A 414 -5.97 4.93 -4.73
C PRO A 414 -6.51 4.01 -5.82
N TRP A 415 -5.62 3.47 -6.65
CA TRP A 415 -5.97 2.41 -7.60
C TRP A 415 -6.15 1.09 -6.87
N CYS A 416 -7.08 0.26 -7.36
CA CYS A 416 -7.29 -1.08 -6.82
C CYS A 416 -6.02 -1.93 -6.99
N SER A 417 -5.74 -2.78 -6.00
CA SER A 417 -4.65 -3.75 -6.15
C SER A 417 -5.02 -4.80 -7.21
N GLU A 418 -4.27 -4.80 -8.31
CA GLU A 418 -4.44 -5.68 -9.49
C GLU A 418 -4.25 -7.19 -9.19
N ARG A 419 -3.88 -7.58 -7.96
CA ARG A 419 -3.57 -8.98 -7.60
C ARG A 419 -4.77 -9.84 -7.21
N PHE A 420 -5.96 -9.25 -7.08
CA PHE A 420 -7.16 -9.92 -6.61
C PHE A 420 -8.08 -10.33 -7.75
N LEU A 421 -8.85 -11.41 -7.53
CA LEU A 421 -9.82 -11.91 -8.49
C LEU A 421 -10.84 -10.82 -8.80
N ASP A 422 -11.66 -10.49 -7.82
CA ASP A 422 -12.67 -9.44 -7.92
C ASP A 422 -13.01 -8.95 -6.51
N SER A 423 -12.03 -8.30 -5.87
CA SER A 423 -12.15 -7.85 -4.49
C SER A 423 -12.22 -6.33 -4.44
N ARG A 424 -13.46 -5.80 -4.33
CA ARG A 424 -13.73 -4.36 -4.17
C ARG A 424 -13.33 -3.86 -2.79
N ALA A 425 -13.46 -4.71 -1.76
CA ALA A 425 -13.01 -4.43 -0.39
C ALA A 425 -11.55 -3.95 -0.36
N ALA A 426 -10.67 -4.55 -1.19
CA ALA A 426 -9.27 -4.15 -1.26
C ALA A 426 -9.09 -2.70 -1.74
N CYS A 427 -9.94 -2.21 -2.64
CA CYS A 427 -9.90 -0.82 -3.13
C CYS A 427 -10.33 0.15 -2.04
N ILE A 428 -11.47 -0.15 -1.41
CA ILE A 428 -12.10 0.67 -0.37
C ILE A 428 -11.22 0.74 0.88
N PHE A 429 -10.58 -0.37 1.24
CA PHE A 429 -9.69 -0.44 2.40
C PHE A 429 -8.51 0.52 2.28
N SER A 430 -7.85 0.57 1.11
CA SER A 430 -6.75 1.51 0.88
C SER A 430 -7.21 2.96 0.96
N SER A 431 -8.43 3.27 0.53
CA SER A 431 -9.00 4.61 0.67
C SER A 431 -9.26 4.97 2.15
N TYR A 432 -9.90 4.07 2.89
CA TYR A 432 -10.18 4.26 4.32
C TYR A 432 -8.89 4.53 5.11
N LEU A 433 -7.81 3.77 4.83
CA LEU A 433 -6.51 3.94 5.47
C LEU A 433 -5.80 5.27 5.15
N GLN A 434 -6.18 5.98 4.08
CA GLN A 434 -5.66 7.33 3.78
C GLN A 434 -6.34 8.44 4.61
N GLY A 435 -7.29 8.06 5.48
CA GLY A 435 -8.05 8.98 6.32
C GLY A 435 -9.28 9.54 5.64
N ASN A 436 -9.80 8.84 4.63
CA ASN A 436 -11.02 9.22 3.93
C ASN A 436 -12.23 8.62 4.64
N GLU A 437 -13.31 9.39 4.74
CA GLU A 437 -14.57 8.96 5.34
C GLU A 437 -15.46 8.24 4.32
N ILE A 438 -16.25 7.29 4.80
CA ILE A 438 -17.27 6.60 4.00
C ILE A 438 -18.63 7.03 4.54
N TYR A 439 -19.35 7.82 3.76
CA TYR A 439 -20.67 8.32 4.11
C TYR A 439 -21.76 7.52 3.41
N VAL A 440 -22.70 6.97 4.17
CA VAL A 440 -23.84 6.25 3.63
C VAL A 440 -24.90 7.23 3.12
N MET A 441 -25.40 7.00 1.91
CA MET A 441 -26.51 7.76 1.33
C MET A 441 -27.84 7.37 1.96
N PRO A 442 -28.65 8.34 2.44
CA PRO A 442 -29.87 8.04 3.18
C PRO A 442 -31.03 7.59 2.29
N ASP A 443 -31.13 8.10 1.06
CA ASP A 443 -32.29 7.90 0.18
C ASP A 443 -32.01 6.99 -1.03
N ASP A 444 -30.72 6.83 -1.37
CA ASP A 444 -30.28 6.07 -2.54
C ASP A 444 -29.63 4.75 -2.14
N TYR A 445 -29.87 3.72 -2.93
CA TYR A 445 -29.46 2.35 -2.65
C TYR A 445 -29.33 1.54 -3.94
N MET A 446 -28.64 0.42 -3.82
CA MET A 446 -28.47 -0.58 -4.87
C MET A 446 -29.36 -1.78 -4.58
N ILE A 447 -29.87 -2.39 -5.63
CA ILE A 447 -30.53 -3.69 -5.55
C ILE A 447 -29.68 -4.71 -6.28
N GLN A 448 -29.31 -5.77 -5.57
CA GLN A 448 -28.76 -6.95 -6.19
C GLN A 448 -29.90 -7.79 -6.77
N MET A 449 -29.88 -7.93 -8.08
CA MET A 449 -30.86 -8.74 -8.77
C MET A 449 -30.52 -10.22 -8.60
N PRO A 450 -31.53 -11.11 -8.48
CA PRO A 450 -31.27 -12.54 -8.54
C PRO A 450 -30.55 -12.89 -9.84
N ASP A 451 -29.37 -13.48 -9.72
CA ASP A 451 -28.62 -14.05 -10.84
C ASP A 451 -28.24 -15.49 -10.49
N ASP A 452 -28.73 -16.44 -11.29
CA ASP A 452 -28.38 -17.85 -11.13
C ASP A 452 -26.93 -18.15 -11.56
N ARG A 453 -26.25 -17.17 -12.15
CA ARG A 453 -24.88 -17.28 -12.66
C ARG A 453 -23.88 -16.76 -11.65
N VAL A 454 -23.79 -17.45 -10.51
CA VAL A 454 -22.71 -17.23 -9.54
C VAL A 454 -21.39 -17.62 -10.22
N PRO A 455 -20.39 -16.73 -10.32
CA PRO A 455 -19.09 -17.09 -10.86
C PRO A 455 -18.49 -18.25 -10.06
N ASP A 456 -18.27 -19.38 -10.73
CA ASP A 456 -17.65 -20.56 -10.14
C ASP A 456 -16.16 -20.29 -9.87
N VAL A 457 -15.86 -19.81 -8.65
CA VAL A 457 -14.48 -19.67 -8.15
C VAL A 457 -14.09 -20.98 -7.47
N SER A 458 -13.00 -21.59 -7.95
CA SER A 458 -12.53 -22.84 -7.38
C SER A 458 -12.15 -22.70 -5.89
N ASP A 459 -12.29 -23.78 -5.12
CA ASP A 459 -11.87 -23.81 -3.71
C ASP A 459 -10.39 -23.43 -3.53
N PHE A 460 -9.55 -23.80 -4.50
CA PHE A 460 -8.14 -23.45 -4.51
C PHE A 460 -7.95 -21.93 -4.66
N ASP A 461 -8.61 -21.32 -5.66
CA ASP A 461 -8.53 -19.88 -5.91
C ASP A 461 -9.03 -19.09 -4.69
N ARG A 462 -10.12 -19.52 -4.06
CA ARG A 462 -10.65 -18.91 -2.83
C ARG A 462 -9.66 -18.96 -1.66
N VAL A 463 -8.99 -20.10 -1.46
CA VAL A 463 -7.96 -20.23 -0.40
C VAL A 463 -6.76 -19.32 -0.69
N VAL A 464 -6.34 -19.22 -1.95
CA VAL A 464 -5.23 -18.35 -2.35
C VAL A 464 -5.61 -16.89 -2.14
N GLU A 465 -6.80 -16.46 -2.59
CA GLU A 465 -7.30 -15.10 -2.43
C GLU A 465 -7.34 -14.69 -0.96
N ASN A 466 -7.92 -15.51 -0.09
CA ASN A 466 -7.97 -15.24 1.36
C ASN A 466 -6.57 -15.08 1.98
N ARG A 467 -5.60 -15.89 1.56
CA ARG A 467 -4.21 -15.78 2.04
C ARG A 467 -3.53 -14.52 1.52
N ILE A 468 -3.76 -14.16 0.27
CA ILE A 468 -3.24 -12.92 -0.33
C ILE A 468 -3.85 -11.72 0.39
N TYR A 469 -5.15 -11.74 0.68
CA TYR A 469 -5.86 -10.65 1.34
C TYR A 469 -5.32 -10.40 2.75
N ALA A 470 -5.10 -11.44 3.54
CA ALA A 470 -4.51 -11.29 4.87
C ALA A 470 -3.12 -10.63 4.85
N LYS A 471 -2.32 -10.88 3.81
CA LYS A 471 -1.01 -10.22 3.62
C LYS A 471 -1.14 -8.81 3.07
N PHE A 472 -2.07 -8.59 2.16
CA PHE A 472 -2.43 -7.27 1.65
C PHE A 472 -2.80 -6.33 2.81
N TYR A 473 -3.64 -6.78 3.74
CA TYR A 473 -4.04 -6.00 4.91
C TYR A 473 -2.81 -5.51 5.71
N TRP A 474 -1.84 -6.38 6.00
CA TRP A 474 -0.61 -5.96 6.70
C TRP A 474 0.24 -5.00 5.88
N GLU A 475 0.36 -5.24 4.57
CA GLU A 475 1.12 -4.40 3.66
C GLU A 475 0.55 -2.98 3.58
N GLN A 476 -0.77 -2.85 3.39
CA GLN A 476 -1.44 -1.55 3.32
C GLN A 476 -1.33 -0.78 4.64
N CYS A 477 -1.48 -1.47 5.78
CA CYS A 477 -1.27 -0.89 7.09
C CYS A 477 0.13 -0.28 7.25
N VAL A 478 1.19 -0.99 6.84
CA VAL A 478 2.56 -0.45 6.94
C VAL A 478 2.81 0.64 5.90
N HIS A 479 2.30 0.46 4.68
CA HIS A 479 2.48 1.40 3.58
C HIS A 479 1.89 2.78 3.90
N HIS A 480 0.60 2.84 4.22
CA HIS A 480 -0.10 4.10 4.48
C HIS A 480 0.35 4.75 5.79
N ALA A 481 0.71 3.96 6.82
CA ALA A 481 1.21 4.53 8.06
C ALA A 481 2.54 5.26 7.85
N ARG A 482 3.45 4.66 7.08
CA ARG A 482 4.71 5.31 6.68
C ARG A 482 4.49 6.51 5.77
N GLN A 483 3.50 6.44 4.88
CA GLN A 483 3.15 7.55 4.00
C GLN A 483 2.67 8.75 4.81
N LEU A 484 1.74 8.55 5.75
CA LEU A 484 1.21 9.62 6.60
C LEU A 484 2.27 10.17 7.54
N ASP A 485 3.13 9.32 8.12
CA ASP A 485 4.28 9.74 8.94
C ASP A 485 5.28 10.57 8.15
N ALA A 486 5.66 10.14 6.94
CA ALA A 486 6.57 10.88 6.08
C ALA A 486 6.01 12.25 5.63
N LEU A 487 4.68 12.37 5.55
CA LEU A 487 3.99 13.63 5.25
C LEU A 487 3.76 14.50 6.50
N GLY A 488 4.15 14.06 7.70
CA GLY A 488 3.89 14.77 8.95
C GLY A 488 2.41 14.77 9.37
N LEU A 489 1.62 13.82 8.85
CA LEU A 489 0.18 13.69 9.10
C LEU A 489 -0.15 12.62 10.15
N TRP A 490 0.85 11.96 10.73
CA TRP A 490 0.68 10.86 11.68
C TRP A 490 -0.01 11.25 13.00
N ASP A 491 0.09 12.50 13.42
CA ASP A 491 -0.55 12.99 14.66
C ASP A 491 -1.85 13.78 14.39
N THR A 492 -2.35 13.75 13.15
CA THR A 492 -3.57 14.45 12.75
C THR A 492 -4.80 13.54 12.84
N PRO A 493 -6.04 14.07 12.76
CA PRO A 493 -7.24 13.26 12.63
C PRO A 493 -7.22 12.34 11.40
N ARG A 494 -6.54 12.74 10.32
CA ARG A 494 -6.44 11.95 9.08
C ARG A 494 -5.84 10.56 9.29
N SER A 495 -5.00 10.38 10.30
CA SER A 495 -4.40 9.08 10.63
C SER A 495 -5.20 8.27 11.65
N GLU A 496 -6.38 8.73 12.08
CA GLU A 496 -7.21 8.01 13.06
C GLU A 496 -7.66 6.63 12.55
N HIS A 497 -8.08 6.54 11.28
CA HIS A 497 -8.46 5.29 10.63
C HIS A 497 -7.34 4.26 10.66
N ILE A 498 -6.12 4.67 10.32
CA ILE A 498 -4.99 3.75 10.33
C ILE A 498 -4.51 3.43 11.75
N ARG A 499 -4.54 4.39 12.69
CA ARG A 499 -4.18 4.13 14.09
C ARG A 499 -5.15 3.15 14.74
N SER A 500 -6.45 3.25 14.46
CA SER A 500 -7.47 2.34 14.98
C SER A 500 -7.38 0.96 14.33
N GLN A 501 -7.50 0.89 12.99
CA GLN A 501 -7.55 -0.37 12.25
C GLN A 501 -6.22 -1.14 12.26
N CYS A 502 -5.09 -0.44 12.19
CA CYS A 502 -3.77 -1.06 12.01
C CYS A 502 -2.91 -1.07 13.28
N SER A 503 -3.45 -0.66 14.44
CA SER A 503 -2.72 -0.60 15.73
C SER A 503 -1.84 -1.82 15.99
N ARG A 504 -2.42 -3.03 15.89
CA ARG A 504 -1.71 -4.30 16.14
C ARG A 504 -0.62 -4.59 15.10
N VAL A 505 -0.86 -4.26 13.83
CA VAL A 505 0.12 -4.48 12.76
C VAL A 505 1.31 -3.54 12.96
N ILE A 506 1.04 -2.27 13.18
CA ILE A 506 2.05 -1.21 13.37
C ILE A 506 2.86 -1.47 14.64
N GLN A 507 2.23 -1.86 15.74
CA GLN A 507 2.92 -2.21 16.97
C GLN A 507 3.84 -3.44 16.83
N ASN A 508 3.62 -4.34 15.88
CA ASN A 508 4.45 -5.54 15.72
C ASN A 508 5.49 -5.39 14.60
N TRP A 509 5.08 -4.85 13.46
CA TRP A 509 5.89 -4.77 12.23
C TRP A 509 6.41 -3.36 11.95
N GLY A 510 5.79 -2.32 12.52
CA GLY A 510 6.16 -0.92 12.37
C GLY A 510 7.04 -0.36 13.49
N LYS A 511 7.47 -1.18 14.46
CA LYS A 511 8.31 -0.70 15.57
C LYS A 511 9.58 -0.03 15.06
N GLY A 512 9.73 1.25 15.37
CA GLY A 512 10.89 2.06 15.01
C GLY A 512 10.88 2.62 13.58
N LEU A 513 9.80 2.40 12.82
CA LEU A 513 9.62 2.94 11.46
C LEU A 513 8.64 4.11 11.38
N ILE A 514 7.79 4.27 12.39
CA ILE A 514 6.74 5.29 12.50
C ILE A 514 6.90 5.95 13.87
N GLY A 515 6.62 7.25 13.97
CA GLY A 515 6.71 8.03 15.20
C GLY A 515 6.26 7.27 16.45
N LYS A 516 6.97 7.47 17.57
CA LYS A 516 6.64 6.78 18.83
C LYS A 516 5.18 7.11 19.19
N PRO A 517 4.32 6.11 19.45
CA PRO A 517 3.03 6.41 20.04
C PRO A 517 3.29 7.07 21.41
N GLU A 518 2.65 8.21 21.65
CA GLU A 518 2.56 8.79 23.00
C GLU A 518 1.75 7.87 23.94
#